data_AF-A0A521X0U5-F1
#
_entry.id   AF-A0A521X0U5-F1
#
_cell.length_a   1.000
_cell.length_b   1.000
_cell.length_c   1.000
_cell.angle_alpha   90.00
_cell.angle_beta   90.00
_cell.angle_gamma   90.00
#
_symmetry.space_group_name_H-M   'P 1'
#
loop_
_entity.id
_entity.type
_entity.pdbx_description
1 polymer ?
#
loop_
_entity_poly.entity_id
_entity_poly.type
_entity_poly.pdbx_seq_one_letter_code
_entity_poly.pdbx_strand_id
1 'polypeptide(L)'
;MTHISKPFRFKENQPVTWFHKVDALSNQYCLYCHRPVCTGDVAWNKEHLIGRSFVPDGSLDGGRAFNFIFRACVECNKEKAEAERHISSVSLFTSPGRVDENVNALANRKAATDFHPIQQGKLVKDASVEKSIEIARGNISAQFGLVGPPQLDPSYVQLLAFRHIQGFFSLITSDDPTVAEGTRLLPHEHWWFGGSYPHLDWGNVRIKEMAQRVEAWETPLNIVTANGFFKAVIRCAPNANGPWFWALEWNKSWRSFGGIFDTQNHPAEFNNLPSPERKHLGPSLTMYQQVRLEENEDKLF
;
A
#
# COMPACT_ATOMS: atom_id res chain seq x y z
N MET A 1 24.50 -14.19 3.73
CA MET A 1 23.25 -14.94 3.50
C MET A 1 22.55 -15.08 4.83
N THR A 2 21.66 -14.15 5.14
CA THR A 2 20.77 -14.27 6.30
C THR A 2 19.78 -15.36 5.95
N HIS A 3 19.83 -16.49 6.65
CA HIS A 3 18.79 -17.51 6.53
C HIS A 3 17.45 -16.84 6.87
N ILE A 4 16.56 -16.66 5.88
CA ILE A 4 15.20 -16.23 6.16
C ILE A 4 14.51 -17.43 6.82
N SER A 5 14.46 -17.42 8.15
CA SER A 5 13.71 -18.39 8.92
C SER A 5 12.23 -18.27 8.58
N LYS A 6 11.51 -19.40 8.59
CA LYS A 6 10.05 -19.37 8.49
C LYS A 6 9.49 -18.41 9.57
N PRO A 7 8.48 -17.57 9.25
CA PRO A 7 7.93 -16.64 10.23
C PRO A 7 7.49 -17.35 11.52
N PHE A 8 7.60 -16.65 12.65
CA PHE A 8 7.17 -17.20 13.94
C PHE A 8 5.71 -17.69 13.88
N ARG A 9 5.50 -18.96 14.27
CA ARG A 9 4.21 -19.68 14.22
C ARG A 9 3.57 -19.71 12.82
N PHE A 10 4.37 -19.70 11.77
CA PHE A 10 3.87 -19.90 10.41
C PHE A 10 3.17 -21.26 10.26
N LYS A 11 1.98 -21.25 9.64
CA LYS A 11 1.23 -22.43 9.23
C LYS A 11 0.79 -22.23 7.80
N GLU A 12 0.93 -23.26 6.98
CA GLU A 12 0.47 -23.22 5.59
C GLU A 12 -1.06 -23.07 5.55
N ASN A 13 -1.54 -22.29 4.56
CA ASN A 13 -2.97 -22.08 4.28
C ASN A 13 -3.78 -21.53 5.47
N GLN A 14 -3.15 -20.75 6.35
CA GLN A 14 -3.80 -20.10 7.47
C GLN A 14 -3.23 -18.69 7.70
N PRO A 15 -3.99 -17.78 8.34
CA PRO A 15 -3.47 -16.50 8.79
C PRO A 15 -2.34 -16.72 9.79
N VAL A 16 -1.28 -15.92 9.68
CA VAL A 16 -0.25 -15.87 10.72
C VAL A 16 -0.81 -15.06 11.89
N THR A 17 -0.75 -15.61 13.10
CA THR A 17 -1.27 -14.95 14.29
C THR A 17 -0.21 -14.83 15.37
N TRP A 18 0.16 -13.59 15.67
CA TRP A 18 0.88 -13.21 16.89
C TRP A 18 -0.07 -12.68 17.95
N PHE A 19 -1.36 -12.56 17.65
CA PHE A 19 -2.38 -12.24 18.63
C PHE A 19 -2.70 -13.46 19.51
N HIS A 20 -2.66 -13.26 20.82
CA HIS A 20 -3.24 -14.18 21.79
C HIS A 20 -3.97 -13.42 22.90
N LYS A 21 -4.96 -14.04 23.56
CA LYS A 21 -5.66 -13.42 24.71
C LYS A 21 -4.76 -13.30 25.94
N VAL A 22 -3.81 -14.22 26.08
CA VAL A 22 -2.79 -14.20 27.14
C VAL A 22 -1.60 -13.38 26.66
N ASP A 23 -1.25 -12.34 27.42
CA ASP A 23 -0.26 -11.32 27.06
C ASP A 23 1.12 -11.90 26.75
N ALA A 24 1.61 -12.82 27.59
CA ALA A 24 2.89 -13.50 27.41
C ALA A 24 2.96 -14.39 26.13
N LEU A 25 1.83 -14.68 25.49
CA LEU A 25 1.78 -15.47 24.26
C LEU A 25 1.53 -14.62 23.01
N SER A 26 1.47 -13.29 23.16
CA SER A 26 1.20 -12.33 22.11
C SER A 26 2.42 -11.46 21.81
N ASN A 27 2.39 -10.69 20.71
CA ASN A 27 3.42 -9.68 20.44
C ASN A 27 3.50 -8.63 21.56
N GLN A 28 4.73 -8.29 21.98
CA GLN A 28 4.97 -7.39 23.11
C GLN A 28 4.83 -5.89 22.75
N TYR A 29 5.07 -5.53 21.49
CA TYR A 29 5.00 -4.15 21.00
C TYR A 29 3.89 -3.96 19.96
N CYS A 30 3.27 -2.77 19.97
CA CYS A 30 2.50 -2.33 18.84
C CYS A 30 3.46 -2.17 17.65
N LEU A 31 3.21 -2.94 16.57
CA LEU A 31 4.09 -2.92 15.41
C LEU A 31 4.14 -1.54 14.74
N TYR A 32 3.14 -0.68 14.96
CA TYR A 32 2.99 0.60 14.29
C TYR A 32 3.70 1.77 15.00
N CYS A 33 3.61 1.87 16.33
CA CYS A 33 4.20 2.98 17.10
C CYS A 33 5.29 2.54 18.06
N HIS A 34 5.62 1.24 18.09
CA HIS A 34 6.68 0.66 18.90
C HIS A 34 6.45 0.76 20.42
N ARG A 35 5.27 1.23 20.87
CA ARG A 35 4.90 1.23 22.28
C ARG A 35 4.60 -0.18 22.78
N PRO A 36 4.99 -0.55 24.02
CA PRO A 36 4.60 -1.81 24.63
C PRO A 36 3.08 -1.93 24.74
N VAL A 37 2.52 -3.10 24.39
CA VAL A 37 1.07 -3.38 24.46
C VAL A 37 0.71 -4.48 25.46
N CYS A 38 1.69 -5.17 26.05
CA CYS A 38 1.45 -6.24 27.03
C CYS A 38 1.92 -5.90 28.45
N THR A 39 2.66 -4.80 28.63
CA THR A 39 3.28 -4.43 29.92
C THR A 39 3.09 -2.96 30.28
N GLY A 40 2.36 -2.18 29.46
CA GLY A 40 2.17 -0.74 29.65
C GLY A 40 0.70 -0.33 29.73
N ASP A 41 0.46 0.94 30.05
CA ASP A 41 -0.88 1.54 30.17
C ASP A 41 -1.55 1.85 28.82
N VAL A 42 -1.03 1.27 27.73
CA VAL A 42 -1.54 1.51 26.38
C VAL A 42 -2.67 0.54 26.09
N ALA A 43 -3.87 1.08 25.91
CA ALA A 43 -5.01 0.28 25.46
C ALA A 43 -4.71 -0.35 24.09
N TRP A 44 -5.00 -1.64 23.95
CA TRP A 44 -4.75 -2.43 22.75
C TRP A 44 -5.99 -3.22 22.33
N ASN A 45 -6.00 -3.63 21.08
CA ASN A 45 -7.01 -4.55 20.54
C ASN A 45 -6.39 -5.49 19.49
N LYS A 46 -7.21 -6.44 19.04
CA LYS A 46 -6.86 -7.34 17.93
C LYS A 46 -6.82 -6.54 16.64
N GLU A 47 -5.71 -6.65 15.92
CA GLU A 47 -5.49 -6.01 14.64
C GLU A 47 -5.38 -7.05 13.51
N HIS A 48 -5.92 -6.68 12.36
CA HIS A 48 -5.73 -7.39 11.10
C HIS A 48 -4.88 -6.51 10.18
N LEU A 49 -3.70 -6.98 9.77
CA LEU A 49 -2.82 -6.22 8.88
C LEU A 49 -3.59 -5.73 7.65
N ILE A 50 -4.36 -6.63 7.04
CA ILE A 50 -5.30 -6.30 5.96
C ILE A 50 -6.70 -6.30 6.56
N GLY A 51 -7.31 -5.12 6.68
CA GLY A 51 -8.67 -4.98 7.21
C GLY A 51 -9.67 -5.81 6.41
N ARG A 52 -10.62 -6.47 7.08
CA ARG A 52 -11.63 -7.31 6.40
C ARG A 52 -12.47 -6.53 5.40
N SER A 53 -12.80 -5.28 5.77
CA SER A 53 -13.55 -4.36 4.92
C SER A 53 -12.65 -3.59 3.95
N PHE A 54 -11.33 -3.82 3.92
CA PHE A 54 -10.42 -3.15 2.98
C PHE A 54 -10.56 -3.71 1.55
N VAL A 55 -10.73 -5.02 1.46
CA VAL A 55 -10.93 -5.80 0.23
C VAL A 55 -12.42 -6.20 0.05
N PRO A 56 -12.83 -6.80 -1.07
CA PRO A 56 -14.21 -7.27 -1.24
C PRO A 56 -14.63 -8.33 -0.24
N ASP A 57 -15.91 -8.32 0.15
CA ASP A 57 -16.48 -9.32 1.05
C ASP A 57 -16.29 -10.74 0.47
N GLY A 58 -15.92 -11.71 1.31
CA GLY A 58 -15.66 -13.10 0.89
C GLY A 58 -14.30 -13.34 0.21
N SER A 59 -13.57 -12.30 -0.22
CA SER A 59 -12.28 -12.46 -0.91
C SER A 59 -11.19 -13.10 -0.04
N LEU A 60 -11.27 -12.96 1.28
CA LEU A 60 -10.37 -13.61 2.24
C LEU A 60 -10.74 -15.08 2.54
N ASP A 61 -11.63 -15.69 1.74
CA ASP A 61 -11.98 -17.12 1.74
C ASP A 61 -12.30 -17.68 3.14
N GLY A 62 -13.20 -17.01 3.88
CA GLY A 62 -13.59 -17.43 5.23
C GLY A 62 -12.45 -17.43 6.26
N GLY A 63 -11.33 -16.76 5.97
CA GLY A 63 -10.14 -16.75 6.82
C GLY A 63 -9.10 -17.81 6.45
N ARG A 64 -9.23 -18.51 5.31
CA ARG A 64 -8.18 -19.40 4.76
C ARG A 64 -7.12 -18.64 3.96
N ALA A 65 -7.47 -17.49 3.40
CA ALA A 65 -6.52 -16.63 2.71
C ALA A 65 -5.51 -16.03 3.70
N PHE A 66 -4.31 -15.72 3.21
CA PHE A 66 -3.28 -15.09 4.03
C PHE A 66 -3.81 -13.77 4.64
N ASN A 67 -3.57 -13.60 5.94
CA ASN A 67 -3.60 -12.33 6.65
C ASN A 67 -2.63 -12.44 7.84
N PHE A 68 -2.24 -11.31 8.41
CA PHE A 68 -1.38 -11.25 9.59
C PHE A 68 -2.13 -10.57 10.73
N ILE A 69 -2.21 -11.24 11.88
CA ILE A 69 -3.03 -10.82 13.02
C ILE A 69 -2.13 -10.63 14.24
N PHE A 70 -2.20 -9.47 14.87
CA PHE A 70 -1.38 -9.11 16.03
C PHE A 70 -2.12 -8.14 16.96
N ARG A 71 -1.51 -7.75 18.07
CA ARG A 71 -1.99 -6.67 18.94
C ARG A 71 -1.45 -5.33 18.47
N ALA A 72 -2.31 -4.35 18.33
CA ALA A 72 -1.92 -2.96 18.12
C ALA A 72 -2.55 -2.08 19.20
N CYS A 73 -1.92 -0.93 19.48
CA CYS A 73 -2.59 0.06 20.32
C CYS A 73 -3.85 0.58 19.60
N VAL A 74 -4.88 0.92 20.37
CA VAL A 74 -6.18 1.35 19.84
C VAL A 74 -6.04 2.58 18.94
N GLU A 75 -5.15 3.50 19.30
CA GLU A 75 -4.89 4.73 18.54
C GLU A 75 -4.37 4.43 17.12
N CYS A 76 -3.30 3.64 16.98
CA CYS A 76 -2.76 3.31 15.66
C CYS A 76 -3.71 2.42 14.86
N ASN A 77 -4.47 1.54 15.52
CA ASN A 77 -5.49 0.75 14.83
C ASN A 77 -6.60 1.65 14.26
N LYS A 78 -7.11 2.61 15.05
CA LYS A 78 -8.10 3.59 14.60
C LYS A 78 -7.59 4.42 13.42
N GLU A 79 -6.38 4.96 13.53
CA GLU A 79 -5.74 5.76 12.48
C GLU A 79 -5.61 4.97 11.17
N LYS A 80 -5.13 3.71 11.26
CA LYS A 80 -5.06 2.82 10.10
C LYS A 80 -6.45 2.53 9.53
N ALA A 81 -7.45 2.24 10.37
CA ALA A 81 -8.80 1.92 9.93
C ALA A 81 -9.44 3.10 9.16
N GLU A 82 -9.17 4.34 9.55
CA GLU A 82 -9.61 5.54 8.83
C GLU A 82 -8.97 5.63 7.44
N ALA A 83 -7.66 5.39 7.35
CA ALA A 83 -6.94 5.34 6.07
C ALA A 83 -7.42 4.19 5.18
N GLU A 84 -7.59 2.99 5.73
CA GLU A 84 -8.13 1.82 5.04
C GLU A 84 -9.53 2.07 4.50
N ARG A 85 -10.41 2.71 5.28
CA ARG A 85 -11.78 3.03 4.86
C ARG A 85 -11.76 3.89 3.60
N HIS A 86 -11.07 5.03 3.63
CA HIS A 86 -11.01 5.95 2.48
C HIS A 86 -10.36 5.29 1.27
N ILE A 87 -9.18 4.66 1.47
CA ILE A 87 -8.45 4.01 0.38
C ILE A 87 -9.29 2.90 -0.22
N SER A 88 -9.96 2.06 0.58
CA SER A 88 -10.85 1.02 0.10
C SER A 88 -12.00 1.57 -0.73
N SER A 89 -12.69 2.62 -0.24
CA SER A 89 -13.82 3.24 -0.95
C SER A 89 -13.41 3.76 -2.33
N VAL A 90 -12.32 4.54 -2.43
CA VAL A 90 -11.87 5.11 -3.70
C VAL A 90 -11.25 4.04 -4.61
N SER A 91 -10.40 3.17 -4.07
CA SER A 91 -9.68 2.16 -4.86
C SER A 91 -10.63 1.09 -5.41
N LEU A 92 -11.66 0.64 -4.68
CA LEU A 92 -12.68 -0.24 -5.22
C LEU A 92 -13.56 0.47 -6.25
N PHE A 93 -13.94 1.72 -5.98
CA PHE A 93 -14.77 2.50 -6.90
C PHE A 93 -14.06 2.80 -8.23
N THR A 94 -12.75 2.89 -8.25
CA THR A 94 -11.97 3.11 -9.49
C THR A 94 -11.36 1.83 -10.05
N SER A 95 -11.71 0.66 -9.49
CA SER A 95 -11.07 -0.61 -9.84
C SER A 95 -11.58 -1.23 -11.14
N PRO A 96 -10.68 -1.82 -11.96
CA PRO A 96 -11.09 -2.73 -13.04
C PRO A 96 -11.76 -4.00 -12.50
N GLY A 97 -11.56 -4.35 -11.22
CA GLY A 97 -12.23 -5.48 -10.57
C GLY A 97 -13.75 -5.33 -10.45
N ARG A 98 -14.30 -4.15 -10.77
CA ARG A 98 -15.75 -3.87 -10.85
C ARG A 98 -16.45 -4.58 -12.02
N VAL A 99 -15.74 -5.33 -12.86
CA VAL A 99 -16.36 -6.24 -13.84
C VAL A 99 -17.18 -7.34 -13.15
N ASP A 100 -16.85 -7.69 -11.91
CA ASP A 100 -17.67 -8.57 -11.07
C ASP A 100 -18.82 -7.77 -10.43
N GLU A 101 -20.05 -8.27 -10.59
CA GLU A 101 -21.27 -7.59 -10.13
C GLU A 101 -21.30 -7.37 -8.62
N ASN A 102 -20.82 -8.34 -7.82
CA ASN A 102 -20.79 -8.23 -6.37
C ASN A 102 -19.78 -7.16 -5.93
N VAL A 103 -18.61 -7.14 -6.58
CA VAL A 103 -17.59 -6.11 -6.34
C VAL A 103 -18.11 -4.73 -6.74
N ASN A 104 -18.81 -4.62 -7.87
CA ASN A 104 -19.41 -3.37 -8.33
C ASN A 104 -20.47 -2.84 -7.36
N ALA A 105 -21.38 -3.71 -6.89
CA ALA A 105 -22.39 -3.36 -5.91
C ALA A 105 -21.77 -2.88 -4.59
N LEU A 106 -20.75 -3.58 -4.10
CA LEU A 106 -19.98 -3.20 -2.91
C LEU A 106 -19.28 -1.84 -3.09
N ALA A 107 -18.61 -1.63 -4.23
CA ALA A 107 -17.90 -0.40 -4.54
C ALA A 107 -18.85 0.81 -4.57
N ASN A 108 -20.00 0.68 -5.23
CA ASN A 108 -21.03 1.72 -5.27
C ASN A 108 -21.59 2.01 -3.87
N ARG A 109 -21.87 0.97 -3.06
CA ARG A 109 -22.35 1.12 -1.68
C ARG A 109 -21.35 1.90 -0.82
N LYS A 110 -20.07 1.52 -0.84
CA LYS A 110 -19.01 2.23 -0.10
C LYS A 110 -18.89 3.68 -0.56
N ALA A 111 -18.79 3.91 -1.87
CA ALA A 111 -18.66 5.25 -2.41
C ALA A 111 -19.85 6.17 -2.09
N ALA A 112 -21.06 5.61 -1.96
CA ALA A 112 -22.28 6.34 -1.62
C ALA A 112 -22.48 6.60 -0.11
N THR A 113 -21.65 6.02 0.76
CA THR A 113 -21.79 6.14 2.22
C THR A 113 -20.54 6.69 2.91
N ASP A 114 -19.41 6.73 2.21
CA ASP A 114 -18.15 7.23 2.73
C ASP A 114 -17.90 8.67 2.26
N PHE A 115 -17.43 9.51 3.20
CA PHE A 115 -17.10 10.91 2.92
C PHE A 115 -15.63 11.05 2.56
N HIS A 116 -15.34 11.87 1.55
CA HIS A 116 -13.97 12.17 1.18
C HIS A 116 -13.30 13.05 2.25
N PRO A 117 -12.11 12.70 2.77
CA PRO A 117 -11.48 13.42 3.88
C PRO A 117 -11.11 14.87 3.54
N ILE A 118 -10.61 15.10 2.32
CA ILE A 118 -10.23 16.45 1.85
C ILE A 118 -11.43 17.27 1.33
N GLN A 119 -12.32 16.65 0.55
CA GLN A 119 -13.48 17.34 -0.04
C GLN A 119 -14.67 17.30 0.92
N GLN A 120 -14.62 18.14 1.96
CA GLN A 120 -15.61 18.17 3.04
C GLN A 120 -17.06 18.21 2.52
N GLY A 121 -17.91 17.37 3.13
CA GLY A 121 -19.32 17.25 2.77
C GLY A 121 -19.60 16.46 1.49
N LYS A 122 -18.58 16.09 0.71
CA LYS A 122 -18.76 15.26 -0.50
C LYS A 122 -18.55 13.78 -0.18
N LEU A 123 -19.48 12.96 -0.66
CA LEU A 123 -19.33 11.51 -0.69
C LEU A 123 -18.27 11.14 -1.74
N VAL A 124 -17.61 9.99 -1.55
CA VAL A 124 -16.60 9.51 -2.49
C VAL A 124 -17.18 9.41 -3.91
N LYS A 125 -18.41 8.95 -4.10
CA LYS A 125 -19.05 8.90 -5.44
C LYS A 125 -19.18 10.26 -6.14
N ASP A 126 -19.24 11.35 -5.37
CA ASP A 126 -19.48 12.72 -5.86
C ASP A 126 -18.19 13.59 -5.80
N ALA A 127 -17.08 13.02 -5.32
CA ALA A 127 -15.82 13.71 -5.09
C ALA A 127 -14.93 13.76 -6.36
N SER A 128 -15.53 13.98 -7.53
CA SER A 128 -14.79 14.16 -8.79
C SER A 128 -13.88 15.38 -8.75
N VAL A 129 -12.75 15.31 -9.43
CA VAL A 129 -11.80 16.41 -9.55
C VAL A 129 -12.10 17.19 -10.81
N GLU A 130 -12.49 18.45 -10.66
CA GLU A 130 -12.72 19.37 -11.77
C GLU A 130 -11.52 20.31 -11.93
N LYS A 131 -10.96 20.42 -13.14
CA LYS A 131 -9.91 21.39 -13.47
C LYS A 131 -10.25 22.11 -14.76
N SER A 132 -10.18 23.43 -14.76
CA SER A 132 -10.23 24.24 -15.97
C SER A 132 -8.81 24.54 -16.47
N ILE A 133 -8.63 24.43 -17.79
CA ILE A 133 -7.43 24.91 -18.49
C ILE A 133 -7.87 26.07 -19.36
N GLU A 134 -7.32 27.25 -19.10
CA GLU A 134 -7.54 28.43 -19.92
C GLU A 134 -6.33 28.66 -20.83
N ILE A 135 -6.60 28.76 -22.13
CA ILE A 135 -5.61 29.03 -23.16
C ILE A 135 -5.98 30.36 -23.80
N ALA A 136 -5.16 31.38 -23.60
CA ALA A 136 -5.28 32.66 -24.29
C ALA A 136 -4.07 32.88 -25.20
N ARG A 137 -4.29 33.07 -26.50
CA ARG A 137 -3.24 33.40 -27.47
C ARG A 137 -3.75 34.37 -28.52
N GLY A 138 -3.26 35.61 -28.48
CA GLY A 138 -3.76 36.70 -29.33
C GLY A 138 -5.24 36.97 -29.06
N ASN A 139 -6.07 36.93 -30.11
CA ASN A 139 -7.53 37.14 -30.00
C ASN A 139 -8.33 35.86 -29.73
N ILE A 140 -7.65 34.72 -29.50
CA ILE A 140 -8.31 33.44 -29.22
C ILE A 140 -8.23 33.15 -27.72
N SER A 141 -9.38 32.99 -27.08
CA SER A 141 -9.52 32.40 -25.76
C SER A 141 -10.27 31.07 -25.86
N ALA A 142 -9.76 30.05 -25.18
CA ALA A 142 -10.39 28.75 -25.04
C ALA A 142 -10.32 28.30 -23.59
N GLN A 143 -11.40 27.71 -23.08
CA GLN A 143 -11.46 27.12 -21.75
C GLN A 143 -11.86 25.65 -21.89
N PHE A 144 -11.08 24.75 -21.31
CA PHE A 144 -11.33 23.32 -21.30
C PHE A 144 -11.61 22.85 -19.87
N GLY A 145 -12.75 22.21 -19.64
CA GLY A 145 -13.03 21.53 -18.38
C GLY A 145 -12.55 20.08 -18.42
N LEU A 146 -11.82 19.65 -17.40
CA LEU A 146 -11.42 18.27 -17.15
C LEU A 146 -12.12 17.77 -15.90
N VAL A 147 -12.76 16.61 -15.99
CA VAL A 147 -13.36 15.93 -14.84
C VAL A 147 -12.66 14.59 -14.65
N GLY A 148 -12.07 14.39 -13.48
CA GLY A 148 -11.39 13.17 -13.07
C GLY A 148 -12.15 12.42 -11.98
N PRO A 149 -11.86 11.12 -11.78
CA PRO A 149 -12.45 10.34 -10.71
C PRO A 149 -11.99 10.86 -9.34
N PRO A 150 -12.66 10.44 -8.26
CA PRO A 150 -12.21 10.66 -6.89
C PRO A 150 -10.75 10.22 -6.71
N GLN A 151 -9.98 11.01 -5.96
CA GLN A 151 -8.55 10.77 -5.74
C GLN A 151 -8.30 10.26 -4.32
N LEU A 152 -7.23 9.48 -4.16
CA LEU A 152 -6.76 9.12 -2.82
C LEU A 152 -6.16 10.34 -2.12
N ASP A 153 -6.28 10.35 -0.79
CA ASP A 153 -5.54 11.30 0.04
C ASP A 153 -4.08 10.83 0.13
N PRO A 154 -3.09 11.62 -0.35
CA PRO A 154 -1.69 11.20 -0.34
C PRO A 154 -1.13 10.89 1.05
N SER A 155 -1.65 11.54 2.10
CA SER A 155 -1.23 11.29 3.48
C SER A 155 -1.68 9.92 3.96
N TYR A 156 -2.93 9.54 3.65
CA TYR A 156 -3.46 8.22 3.97
C TYR A 156 -2.78 7.12 3.18
N VAL A 157 -2.43 7.36 1.92
CA VAL A 157 -1.68 6.41 1.10
C VAL A 157 -0.32 6.11 1.72
N GLN A 158 0.43 7.15 2.09
CA GLN A 158 1.74 7.00 2.73
C GLN A 158 1.63 6.29 4.08
N LEU A 159 0.69 6.72 4.93
CA LEU A 159 0.41 6.09 6.21
C LEU A 159 0.08 4.60 6.04
N LEU A 160 -0.90 4.25 5.21
CA LEU A 160 -1.33 2.87 5.05
C LEU A 160 -0.25 1.99 4.42
N ALA A 161 0.52 2.54 3.46
CA ALA A 161 1.67 1.84 2.90
C ALA A 161 2.71 1.54 3.98
N PHE A 162 3.10 2.54 4.79
CA PHE A 162 4.02 2.33 5.90
C PHE A 162 3.49 1.26 6.88
N ARG A 163 2.22 1.35 7.30
CA ARG A 163 1.63 0.39 8.25
C ARG A 163 1.62 -1.05 7.71
N HIS A 164 1.27 -1.24 6.44
CA HIS A 164 1.33 -2.56 5.79
C HIS A 164 2.77 -3.08 5.72
N ILE A 165 3.71 -2.26 5.25
CA ILE A 165 5.11 -2.67 5.10
C ILE A 165 5.76 -2.91 6.46
N GLN A 166 5.48 -2.12 7.47
CA GLN A 166 5.90 -2.34 8.86
C GLN A 166 5.45 -3.71 9.37
N GLY A 167 4.17 -4.06 9.16
CA GLY A 167 3.64 -5.35 9.58
C GLY A 167 4.31 -6.53 8.86
N PHE A 168 4.53 -6.40 7.54
CA PHE A 168 5.25 -7.41 6.76
C PHE A 168 6.73 -7.50 7.13
N PHE A 169 7.40 -6.38 7.32
CA PHE A 169 8.79 -6.31 7.76
C PHE A 169 8.95 -7.03 9.09
N SER A 170 8.14 -6.68 10.10
CA SER A 170 8.18 -7.36 11.39
C SER A 170 7.94 -8.86 11.23
N LEU A 171 6.95 -9.27 10.44
CA LEU A 171 6.61 -10.68 10.21
C LEU A 171 7.80 -11.49 9.69
N ILE A 172 8.59 -10.95 8.76
CA ILE A 172 9.71 -11.67 8.13
C ILE A 172 11.05 -11.50 8.86
N THR A 173 11.18 -10.53 9.77
CA THR A 173 12.44 -10.22 10.46
C THR A 173 12.46 -10.55 11.94
N SER A 174 11.29 -10.74 12.57
CA SER A 174 11.22 -11.06 14.00
C SER A 174 11.44 -12.55 14.25
N ASP A 175 12.24 -12.86 15.27
CA ASP A 175 12.54 -14.23 15.68
C ASP A 175 11.42 -14.78 16.59
N ASP A 176 11.13 -14.06 17.67
CA ASP A 176 10.04 -14.36 18.60
C ASP A 176 9.39 -13.06 19.09
N PRO A 177 8.18 -12.72 18.62
CA PRO A 177 7.49 -11.49 18.99
C PRO A 177 6.97 -11.52 20.45
N THR A 178 6.98 -12.68 21.10
CA THR A 178 6.50 -12.84 22.49
C THR A 178 7.51 -12.35 23.53
N VAL A 179 8.75 -12.10 23.10
CA VAL A 179 9.79 -11.45 23.89
C VAL A 179 10.18 -10.11 23.24
N ALA A 180 10.62 -9.16 24.05
CA ALA A 180 10.89 -7.81 23.58
C ALA A 180 12.01 -7.78 22.53
N GLU A 181 13.10 -8.49 22.81
CA GLU A 181 14.33 -8.54 22.01
C GLU A 181 14.14 -9.29 20.69
N GLY A 182 13.12 -10.15 20.62
CA GLY A 182 12.79 -10.96 19.44
C GLY A 182 11.89 -10.25 18.44
N THR A 183 11.34 -9.08 18.78
CA THR A 183 10.54 -8.26 17.85
C THR A 183 11.42 -7.30 17.08
N ARG A 184 11.38 -7.36 15.75
CA ARG A 184 12.02 -6.38 14.86
C ARG A 184 10.99 -5.41 14.29
N LEU A 185 11.32 -4.13 14.34
CA LEU A 185 10.45 -3.03 13.95
C LEU A 185 11.20 -2.15 12.94
N LEU A 186 10.53 -1.72 11.87
CA LEU A 186 11.12 -0.86 10.86
C LEU A 186 11.22 0.59 11.39
N PRO A 187 12.44 1.15 11.51
CA PRO A 187 12.59 2.55 11.89
C PRO A 187 12.05 3.48 10.78
N HIS A 188 11.43 4.59 11.16
CA HIS A 188 10.82 5.51 10.20
C HIS A 188 11.87 6.21 9.33
N GLU A 189 13.04 6.48 9.89
CA GLU A 189 14.22 7.00 9.18
C GLU A 189 14.76 6.05 8.12
N HIS A 190 14.34 4.77 8.14
CA HIS A 190 14.71 3.79 7.14
C HIS A 190 13.63 3.55 6.08
N TRP A 191 12.51 4.28 6.12
CA TRP A 191 11.41 4.09 5.20
C TRP A 191 11.40 5.17 4.12
N TRP A 192 11.48 4.74 2.87
CA TRP A 192 11.37 5.63 1.71
C TRP A 192 10.13 5.29 0.88
N PHE A 193 9.31 6.31 0.57
CA PHE A 193 8.14 6.19 -0.31
C PHE A 193 8.47 6.68 -1.72
N GLY A 194 8.47 5.77 -2.70
CA GLY A 194 8.88 6.06 -4.06
C GLY A 194 7.78 6.64 -4.95
N GLY A 195 6.53 6.24 -4.70
CA GLY A 195 5.39 6.77 -5.44
C GLY A 195 4.13 5.91 -5.33
N SER A 196 3.04 6.42 -5.90
CA SER A 196 1.73 5.78 -5.92
C SER A 196 1.04 6.03 -7.25
N TYR A 197 0.51 4.99 -7.88
CA TYR A 197 0.07 4.99 -9.27
C TYR A 197 -1.28 4.28 -9.43
N PRO A 198 -2.28 4.91 -10.09
CA PRO A 198 -3.50 4.24 -10.48
C PRO A 198 -3.22 3.15 -11.53
N HIS A 199 -4.14 2.22 -11.69
CA HIS A 199 -4.04 1.12 -12.67
C HIS A 199 -3.70 1.57 -14.09
N LEU A 200 -4.29 2.68 -14.54
CA LEU A 200 -4.04 3.23 -15.87
C LEU A 200 -2.59 3.70 -16.09
N ASP A 201 -1.79 3.71 -15.03
CA ASP A 201 -0.45 4.27 -15.01
C ASP A 201 0.60 3.31 -14.40
N TRP A 202 0.26 2.02 -14.31
CA TRP A 202 1.22 1.00 -13.86
C TRP A 202 2.39 0.79 -14.83
N GLY A 203 2.25 1.23 -16.08
CA GLY A 203 3.30 1.20 -17.11
C GLY A 203 4.23 2.40 -17.03
N ASN A 204 4.10 3.25 -15.99
CA ASN A 204 4.96 4.40 -15.81
C ASN A 204 6.45 3.99 -15.81
N VAL A 205 7.27 4.72 -16.56
CA VAL A 205 8.70 4.43 -16.71
C VAL A 205 9.42 4.29 -15.37
N ARG A 206 8.99 5.03 -14.34
CA ARG A 206 9.61 5.00 -13.02
C ARG A 206 9.36 3.67 -12.29
N ILE A 207 8.15 3.14 -12.32
CA ILE A 207 7.84 1.86 -11.68
C ILE A 207 8.40 0.69 -12.50
N LYS A 208 8.37 0.77 -13.84
CA LYS A 208 8.99 -0.24 -14.72
C LYS A 208 10.50 -0.34 -14.49
N GLU A 209 11.20 0.81 -14.46
CA GLU A 209 12.63 0.86 -14.16
C GLU A 209 12.93 0.28 -12.78
N MET A 210 12.16 0.65 -11.77
CA MET A 210 12.37 0.13 -10.42
C MET A 210 12.18 -1.39 -10.36
N ALA A 211 11.09 -1.90 -10.94
CA ALA A 211 10.82 -3.34 -11.02
C ALA A 211 11.93 -4.11 -11.74
N GLN A 212 12.52 -3.54 -12.79
CA GLN A 212 13.65 -4.11 -13.51
C GLN A 212 14.93 -4.16 -12.64
N ARG A 213 15.26 -3.08 -11.93
CA ARG A 213 16.46 -3.02 -11.08
C ARG A 213 16.44 -4.05 -9.95
N VAL A 214 15.25 -4.35 -9.42
CA VAL A 214 15.05 -5.29 -8.30
C VAL A 214 14.60 -6.68 -8.76
N GLU A 215 14.62 -6.97 -10.07
CA GLU A 215 14.14 -8.24 -10.64
C GLU A 215 14.91 -9.44 -10.10
N ALA A 216 16.24 -9.31 -10.00
CA ALA A 216 17.13 -10.37 -9.54
C ALA A 216 17.32 -10.41 -8.01
N TRP A 217 16.63 -9.56 -7.25
CA TRP A 217 16.78 -9.51 -5.79
C TRP A 217 16.08 -10.69 -5.12
N GLU A 218 16.61 -11.11 -3.98
CA GLU A 218 15.97 -12.16 -3.18
C GLU A 218 14.59 -11.68 -2.73
N THR A 219 13.57 -12.55 -2.77
CA THR A 219 12.19 -12.17 -2.47
C THR A 219 11.72 -12.86 -1.20
N PRO A 220 12.04 -12.34 0.00
CA PRO A 220 11.57 -12.92 1.27
C PRO A 220 10.05 -12.94 1.41
N LEU A 221 9.34 -12.07 0.69
CA LEU A 221 7.90 -11.95 0.77
C LEU A 221 7.32 -11.68 -0.61
N ASN A 222 6.45 -12.57 -1.07
CA ASN A 222 5.54 -12.35 -2.19
C ASN A 222 4.16 -12.87 -1.79
N ILE A 223 3.21 -11.95 -1.59
CA ILE A 223 1.87 -12.23 -1.14
C ILE A 223 0.90 -11.80 -2.22
N VAL A 224 0.07 -12.75 -2.65
CA VAL A 224 -1.15 -12.50 -3.40
C VAL A 224 -2.28 -13.10 -2.59
N THR A 225 -3.15 -12.26 -2.04
CA THR A 225 -4.29 -12.67 -1.20
C THR A 225 -5.55 -11.96 -1.64
N ALA A 226 -6.68 -12.26 -0.98
CA ALA A 226 -7.95 -11.65 -1.27
C ALA A 226 -8.36 -11.74 -2.76
N ASN A 227 -8.17 -12.90 -3.41
CA ASN A 227 -8.40 -13.10 -4.85
C ASN A 227 -7.71 -12.05 -5.76
N GLY A 228 -6.50 -11.62 -5.34
CA GLY A 228 -5.69 -10.62 -6.03
C GLY A 228 -6.11 -9.18 -5.75
N PHE A 229 -7.07 -8.91 -4.85
CA PHE A 229 -7.39 -7.55 -4.41
C PHE A 229 -6.36 -7.00 -3.41
N PHE A 230 -5.42 -7.82 -2.94
CA PHE A 230 -4.27 -7.36 -2.19
C PHE A 230 -3.02 -8.10 -2.63
N LYS A 231 -1.99 -7.36 -3.02
CA LYS A 231 -0.65 -7.92 -3.26
C LYS A 231 0.40 -7.15 -2.49
N ALA A 232 1.44 -7.84 -2.04
CA ALA A 232 2.61 -7.24 -1.43
C ALA A 232 3.86 -8.01 -1.83
N VAL A 233 4.94 -7.29 -2.09
CA VAL A 233 6.26 -7.88 -2.34
C VAL A 233 7.30 -7.12 -1.52
N ILE A 234 8.24 -7.85 -0.91
CA ILE A 234 9.47 -7.29 -0.35
C ILE A 234 10.62 -8.05 -0.99
N ARG A 235 11.60 -7.31 -1.52
CA ARG A 235 12.82 -7.84 -2.11
C ARG A 235 14.06 -7.28 -1.42
N CYS A 236 15.10 -8.09 -1.25
CA CYS A 236 16.34 -7.72 -0.59
C CYS A 236 17.49 -7.75 -1.58
N ALA A 237 18.28 -6.67 -1.60
CA ALA A 237 19.51 -6.66 -2.38
C ALA A 237 20.46 -7.79 -1.93
N PRO A 238 21.28 -8.35 -2.84
CA PRO A 238 22.09 -9.54 -2.56
C PRO A 238 23.21 -9.32 -1.53
N ASN A 239 23.57 -8.07 -1.25
CA ASN A 239 24.51 -7.70 -0.20
C ASN A 239 23.84 -7.76 1.18
N ALA A 240 24.55 -8.31 2.17
CA ALA A 240 24.00 -8.54 3.51
C ALA A 240 23.46 -7.28 4.23
N ASN A 241 24.01 -6.11 3.90
CA ASN A 241 23.59 -4.81 4.43
C ASN A 241 22.95 -3.93 3.34
N GLY A 242 22.41 -4.57 2.30
CA GLY A 242 21.80 -3.89 1.17
C GLY A 242 20.43 -3.31 1.47
N PRO A 243 19.98 -2.37 0.63
CA PRO A 243 18.64 -1.83 0.74
C PRO A 243 17.59 -2.88 0.38
N TRP A 244 16.37 -2.71 0.88
CA TRP A 244 15.25 -3.53 0.48
C TRP A 244 14.28 -2.70 -0.36
N PHE A 245 13.56 -3.39 -1.23
CA PHE A 245 12.50 -2.85 -2.04
C PHE A 245 11.17 -3.39 -1.54
N TRP A 246 10.12 -2.57 -1.60
CA TRP A 246 8.76 -3.03 -1.33
C TRP A 246 7.78 -2.48 -2.36
N ALA A 247 6.73 -3.24 -2.63
CA ALA A 247 5.56 -2.73 -3.34
C ALA A 247 4.26 -3.35 -2.83
N LEU A 248 3.18 -2.59 -2.99
CA LEU A 248 1.83 -2.94 -2.61
C LEU A 248 0.89 -2.70 -3.80
N GLU A 249 -0.06 -3.60 -3.99
CA GLU A 249 -1.21 -3.42 -4.87
C GLU A 249 -2.49 -3.50 -4.04
N TRP A 250 -3.33 -2.48 -4.15
CA TRP A 250 -4.62 -2.40 -3.49
C TRP A 250 -5.76 -2.45 -4.49
N ASN A 251 -6.69 -3.36 -4.23
CA ASN A 251 -7.95 -3.52 -4.93
C ASN A 251 -7.84 -3.54 -6.47
N LYS A 252 -6.74 -4.07 -7.01
CA LYS A 252 -6.43 -4.11 -8.45
C LYS A 252 -6.42 -2.74 -9.13
N SER A 253 -6.33 -1.65 -8.37
CA SER A 253 -6.54 -0.30 -8.89
C SER A 253 -5.43 0.67 -8.53
N TRP A 254 -4.66 0.38 -7.49
CA TRP A 254 -3.62 1.27 -7.02
C TRP A 254 -2.36 0.50 -6.67
N ARG A 255 -1.20 0.97 -7.13
CA ARG A 255 0.11 0.45 -6.75
C ARG A 255 0.91 1.50 -6.03
N SER A 256 1.63 1.10 -4.99
CA SER A 256 2.65 1.93 -4.37
C SER A 256 3.93 1.15 -4.23
N PHE A 257 5.07 1.84 -4.26
CA PHE A 257 6.37 1.22 -4.06
C PHE A 257 7.30 2.13 -3.28
N GLY A 258 8.37 1.55 -2.76
CA GLY A 258 9.44 2.28 -2.11
C GLY A 258 10.58 1.37 -1.70
N GLY A 259 11.32 1.79 -0.68
CA GLY A 259 12.48 1.06 -0.19
C GLY A 259 12.61 1.13 1.32
N ILE A 260 13.47 0.25 1.85
CA ILE A 260 13.91 0.22 3.23
C ILE A 260 15.43 0.34 3.24
N PHE A 261 15.94 1.48 3.68
CA PHE A 261 17.36 1.83 3.79
C PHE A 261 17.48 3.16 4.56
N ASP A 262 18.65 3.47 5.10
CA ASP A 262 18.93 4.77 5.70
C ASP A 262 18.65 5.91 4.69
N THR A 263 17.57 6.67 4.93
CA THR A 263 17.11 7.72 4.02
C THR A 263 18.08 8.90 3.92
N GLN A 264 19.07 9.02 4.81
CA GLN A 264 20.16 9.98 4.67
C GLN A 264 21.17 9.55 3.60
N ASN A 265 21.20 8.26 3.26
CA ASN A 265 22.16 7.63 2.35
C ASN A 265 21.41 6.85 1.25
N HIS A 266 20.78 7.58 0.33
CA HIS A 266 20.03 7.00 -0.78
C HIS A 266 20.89 6.06 -1.65
N PRO A 267 20.57 4.76 -1.74
CA PRO A 267 21.30 3.81 -2.57
C PRO A 267 21.18 4.10 -4.06
N ALA A 268 22.18 3.68 -4.83
CA ALA A 268 22.24 3.92 -6.28
C ALA A 268 21.01 3.38 -7.03
N GLU A 269 20.46 2.26 -6.57
CA GLU A 269 19.32 1.59 -7.19
C GLU A 269 18.02 2.41 -7.10
N PHE A 270 17.90 3.28 -6.08
CA PHE A 270 16.75 4.15 -5.86
C PHE A 270 16.97 5.60 -6.36
N ASN A 271 18.18 5.91 -6.81
CA ASN A 271 18.54 7.21 -7.37
C ASN A 271 18.32 7.27 -8.87
N ASN A 272 18.24 8.49 -9.42
CA ASN A 272 18.18 8.76 -10.86
C ASN A 272 17.11 7.94 -11.58
N LEU A 273 15.95 7.77 -10.94
CA LEU A 273 14.79 7.16 -11.59
C LEU A 273 14.30 8.07 -12.73
N PRO A 274 13.85 7.51 -13.87
CA PRO A 274 13.43 8.30 -15.01
C PRO A 274 12.27 9.22 -14.64
N SER A 275 12.27 10.41 -15.24
CA SER A 275 11.13 11.32 -15.13
C SER A 275 9.90 10.69 -15.77
N PRO A 276 8.70 10.90 -15.21
CA PRO A 276 7.48 10.39 -15.84
C PRO A 276 7.30 10.89 -17.27
N GLU A 277 6.72 10.06 -18.12
CA GLU A 277 6.48 10.41 -19.52
C GLU A 277 5.52 11.60 -19.64
N ARG A 278 5.88 12.52 -20.54
CA ARG A 278 5.10 13.70 -20.85
C ARG A 278 4.74 13.70 -22.32
N LYS A 279 3.46 13.92 -22.61
CA LYS A 279 2.97 14.15 -23.97
C LYS A 279 3.04 15.63 -24.28
N HIS A 280 3.72 15.99 -25.37
CA HIS A 280 3.71 17.34 -25.90
C HIS A 280 2.42 17.57 -26.70
N LEU A 281 1.64 18.57 -26.30
CA LEU A 281 0.41 19.01 -26.99
C LEU A 281 0.65 20.28 -27.83
N GLY A 282 1.89 20.74 -27.91
CA GLY A 282 2.33 21.92 -28.66
C GLY A 282 3.69 22.42 -28.15
N PRO A 283 4.18 23.57 -28.64
CA PRO A 283 5.51 24.09 -28.29
C PRO A 283 5.70 24.43 -26.81
N SER A 284 4.62 24.76 -26.10
CA SER A 284 4.65 25.22 -24.70
C SER A 284 3.79 24.40 -23.74
N LEU A 285 3.06 23.39 -24.25
CA LEU A 285 2.13 22.61 -23.44
C LEU A 285 2.58 21.14 -23.37
N THR A 286 2.92 20.70 -22.16
CA THR A 286 3.18 19.31 -21.84
C THR A 286 2.15 18.81 -20.85
N MET A 287 1.62 17.62 -21.10
CA MET A 287 0.70 16.95 -20.19
C MET A 287 1.31 15.63 -19.71
N TYR A 288 1.03 15.27 -18.46
CA TYR A 288 1.34 13.95 -17.94
C TYR A 288 0.65 12.87 -18.77
N GLN A 289 1.39 11.84 -19.16
CA GLN A 289 0.83 10.69 -19.85
C GLN A 289 0.75 9.51 -18.90
N GLN A 290 -0.47 9.03 -18.66
CA GLN A 290 -0.67 7.74 -18.02
C GLN A 290 -0.33 6.63 -19.00
N VAL A 291 0.45 5.65 -18.55
CA VAL A 291 0.86 4.50 -19.37
C VAL A 291 0.33 3.23 -18.72
N ARG A 292 -0.53 2.50 -19.44
CA ARG A 292 -1.04 1.21 -18.96
C ARG A 292 0.06 0.15 -19.08
N LEU A 293 0.17 -0.72 -18.08
CA LEU A 293 1.00 -1.92 -18.15
C LEU A 293 0.14 -3.09 -18.63
N GLU A 294 0.64 -3.84 -19.61
CA GLU A 294 0.02 -5.11 -20.00
C GLU A 294 0.39 -6.22 -19.00
N GLU A 295 -0.50 -7.20 -18.79
CA GLU A 295 -0.31 -8.22 -17.74
C GLU A 295 0.98 -9.03 -17.91
N ASN A 296 1.40 -9.30 -19.14
CA ASN A 296 2.62 -10.04 -19.46
C ASN A 296 3.91 -9.22 -19.25
N GLU A 297 3.80 -7.90 -19.07
CA GLU A 297 4.93 -7.02 -18.75
C GLU A 297 5.14 -6.85 -17.25
N ASP A 298 4.25 -7.39 -16.41
CA ASP A 298 4.31 -7.20 -14.96
C ASP A 298 5.41 -8.05 -14.33
N LYS A 299 6.51 -7.38 -13.97
CA LYS A 299 7.66 -7.98 -13.29
C LYS A 299 7.66 -7.76 -11.78
N LEU A 300 6.64 -7.07 -11.26
CA LEU A 300 6.64 -6.61 -9.88
C LEU A 300 6.14 -7.68 -8.91
N PHE A 301 5.06 -8.38 -9.27
CA PHE A 301 4.38 -9.39 -8.44
C PHE A 301 4.50 -10.79 -9.03
#